data_AF-A0AA38FYT4-F1
#
_entry.id   AF-A0AA38FYT4-F1
#
_cell.length_a   1.000
_cell.length_b   1.000
_cell.length_c   1.000
_cell.angle_alpha   90.00
_cell.angle_beta   90.00
_cell.angle_gamma   90.00
#
_symmetry.space_group_name_H-M   'P 1'
#
loop_
_entity.id
_entity.type
_entity.pdbx_description
1 polymer ?
#
loop_
_entity_poly.entity_id
_entity_poly.type
_entity_poly.pdbx_seq_one_letter_code
_entity_poly.pdbx_strand_id
1 'polypeptide(L)'
;MAEEDNPSVVTFLDRFHELKLTVQTLINDSEVLLSGSDSVDRGEAYHQLHQLYIRQALLFIKFQTFENDVTSLRNVNSYRSQVENFLNNVRHLDSLHNTTLQRLRQMSFIRRPLETESDSNLEEIRSIPLDRNVELIRISDNHVAEELQCLICKNNFVLEEEARVMPCHRRHVFHRDCIRL
;
A
#
# COMPACT_ATOMS: atom_id res chain seq x y z
N MET A 1 29.31 -33.01 -18.71
CA MET A 1 28.45 -33.74 -17.76
C MET A 1 27.57 -32.69 -17.10
N ALA A 2 26.27 -32.83 -17.26
CA ALA A 2 25.30 -31.74 -17.16
C ALA A 2 25.18 -31.17 -15.74
N GLU A 3 25.53 -29.90 -15.54
CA GLU A 3 25.20 -29.13 -14.33
C GLU A 3 23.69 -28.97 -14.13
N GLU A 4 22.88 -29.30 -15.15
CA GLU A 4 21.42 -29.20 -15.15
C GLU A 4 20.72 -30.23 -14.24
N ASP A 5 21.36 -31.35 -13.90
CA ASP A 5 20.78 -32.39 -13.02
C ASP A 5 21.09 -32.17 -11.52
N ASN A 6 21.72 -31.04 -11.16
CA ASN A 6 21.95 -30.72 -9.75
C ASN A 6 20.63 -30.28 -9.09
N PRO A 7 20.15 -30.98 -8.04
CA PRO A 7 18.86 -30.68 -7.40
C PRO A 7 18.76 -29.25 -6.84
N SER A 8 19.90 -28.63 -6.48
CA SER A 8 19.94 -27.23 -6.07
C SER A 8 19.65 -26.27 -7.23
N VAL A 9 20.11 -26.60 -8.44
CA VAL A 9 19.90 -25.79 -9.66
C VAL A 9 18.45 -25.93 -10.13
N VAL A 10 17.91 -27.14 -10.13
CA VAL A 10 16.50 -27.40 -10.47
C VAL A 10 15.55 -26.64 -9.55
N THR A 11 15.73 -26.76 -8.23
CA THR A 11 14.89 -26.06 -7.23
C THR A 11 14.94 -24.54 -7.42
N PHE A 12 16.11 -24.01 -7.76
CA PHE A 12 16.28 -22.59 -8.00
C PHE A 12 15.62 -22.15 -9.33
N LEU A 13 15.73 -22.92 -10.41
CA LEU A 13 15.08 -22.64 -11.70
C LEU A 13 13.55 -22.66 -11.58
N ASP A 14 12.99 -23.57 -10.78
CA ASP A 14 11.56 -23.61 -10.49
C ASP A 14 11.10 -22.34 -9.77
N ARG A 15 11.83 -21.91 -8.73
CA ARG A 15 11.56 -20.65 -8.01
C ARG A 15 11.68 -19.43 -8.93
N PHE A 16 12.68 -19.41 -9.82
CA PHE A 16 12.84 -18.34 -10.81
C PHE A 16 11.67 -18.29 -11.79
N HIS A 17 11.21 -19.45 -12.26
CA HIS A 17 10.06 -19.55 -13.16
C HIS A 17 8.77 -19.07 -12.49
N GLU A 18 8.51 -19.50 -11.25
CA GLU A 18 7.36 -19.04 -10.45
C GLU A 18 7.38 -17.51 -10.27
N LEU A 19 8.55 -16.96 -9.93
CA LEU A 19 8.71 -15.52 -9.73
C LEU A 19 8.47 -14.74 -11.03
N LYS A 20 8.99 -15.24 -12.15
CA LYS A 20 8.77 -14.66 -13.49
C LYS A 20 7.27 -14.62 -13.85
N LEU A 21 6.54 -15.72 -13.63
CA LEU A 21 5.10 -15.77 -13.86
C LEU A 21 4.37 -14.76 -12.97
N THR A 22 4.73 -14.71 -11.68
CA THR A 22 4.12 -13.78 -10.71
C THR A 22 4.31 -12.32 -11.12
N VAL A 23 5.52 -11.94 -11.54
CA VAL A 23 5.82 -10.59 -12.06
C VAL A 23 4.96 -10.29 -13.29
N GLN A 24 4.89 -11.20 -14.25
CA GLN A 24 4.11 -10.98 -15.47
C GLN A 24 2.60 -10.82 -15.19
N THR A 25 2.04 -11.66 -14.31
CA THR A 25 0.64 -11.53 -13.89
C THR A 25 0.40 -10.18 -13.23
N LEU A 26 1.29 -9.73 -12.33
CA LEU A 26 1.13 -8.44 -11.66
C LEU A 26 1.25 -7.26 -12.61
N ILE A 27 2.11 -7.34 -13.63
CA ILE A 27 2.16 -6.33 -14.69
C ILE A 27 0.79 -6.24 -15.39
N ASN A 28 0.25 -7.38 -15.84
CA ASN A 28 -1.03 -7.40 -16.54
C ASN A 28 -2.18 -6.87 -15.66
N ASP A 29 -2.25 -7.31 -14.40
CA ASP A 29 -3.25 -6.82 -13.43
C ASP A 29 -3.13 -5.30 -13.24
N SER A 30 -1.89 -4.79 -13.16
CA SER A 30 -1.61 -3.36 -13.02
C SER A 30 -2.06 -2.59 -14.24
N GLU A 31 -1.75 -3.06 -15.45
CA GLU A 31 -2.13 -2.39 -16.69
C GLU A 31 -3.65 -2.34 -16.86
N VAL A 32 -4.37 -3.41 -16.51
CA VAL A 32 -5.84 -3.44 -16.54
C VAL A 32 -6.44 -2.45 -15.53
N LEU A 33 -6.00 -2.49 -14.28
CA LEU A 33 -6.55 -1.61 -13.23
C LEU A 33 -6.14 -0.15 -13.44
N LEU A 34 -4.95 0.10 -13.98
CA LEU A 34 -4.48 1.46 -14.28
C LEU A 34 -5.07 2.01 -15.59
N SER A 35 -5.55 1.18 -16.52
CA SER A 35 -6.23 1.64 -17.73
C SER A 35 -7.75 1.81 -17.58
N GLY A 36 -8.36 1.22 -16.56
CA GLY A 36 -9.81 1.31 -16.30
C GLY A 36 -10.32 2.75 -16.16
N SER A 37 -11.48 3.02 -16.77
CA SER A 37 -12.14 4.34 -16.74
C SER A 37 -12.80 4.65 -15.39
N ASP A 38 -12.93 5.94 -15.07
CA ASP A 38 -13.47 6.55 -13.83
C ASP A 38 -14.93 6.19 -13.47
N SER A 39 -15.52 5.18 -14.12
CA SER A 39 -16.94 4.80 -14.01
C SER A 39 -17.23 3.71 -12.98
N VAL A 40 -16.22 3.19 -12.28
CA VAL A 40 -16.38 2.23 -11.17
C VAL A 40 -16.70 3.01 -9.88
N ASP A 41 -17.50 2.43 -9.00
CA ASP A 41 -17.66 2.93 -7.62
C ASP A 41 -16.28 3.27 -7.04
N ARG A 42 -16.09 4.53 -6.65
CA ARG A 42 -14.80 5.05 -6.18
C ARG A 42 -14.27 4.24 -4.98
N GLY A 43 -15.17 3.70 -4.15
CA GLY A 43 -14.80 2.84 -3.04
C GLY A 43 -14.17 1.52 -3.52
N GLU A 44 -14.80 0.86 -4.48
CA GLU A 44 -14.32 -0.39 -5.07
C GLU A 44 -13.00 -0.18 -5.84
N ALA A 45 -12.91 0.89 -6.64
CA ALA A 45 -11.68 1.25 -7.35
C ALA A 45 -10.50 1.51 -6.39
N TYR A 46 -10.75 2.18 -5.27
CA TYR A 46 -9.74 2.41 -4.23
C TYR A 46 -9.30 1.09 -3.59
N HIS A 47 -10.26 0.21 -3.26
CA HIS A 47 -9.95 -1.09 -2.68
C HIS A 47 -9.07 -1.93 -3.62
N GLN A 48 -9.44 -2.02 -4.91
CA GLN A 48 -8.68 -2.78 -5.91
C GLN A 48 -7.26 -2.22 -6.11
N LEU A 49 -7.10 -0.90 -6.20
CA LEU A 49 -5.79 -0.26 -6.31
C LEU A 49 -4.94 -0.47 -5.05
N HIS A 50 -5.55 -0.45 -3.87
CA HIS A 50 -4.84 -0.68 -2.61
C HIS A 50 -4.36 -2.14 -2.49
N GLN A 51 -5.19 -3.10 -2.88
CA GLN A 51 -4.79 -4.51 -2.95
C GLN A 51 -3.65 -4.74 -3.95
N LEU A 52 -3.73 -4.09 -5.13
CA LEU A 52 -2.67 -4.14 -6.12
C LEU A 52 -1.34 -3.60 -5.57
N TYR A 53 -1.38 -2.45 -4.88
CA TYR A 53 -0.21 -1.84 -4.26
C TYR A 53 0.46 -2.78 -3.24
N ILE A 54 -0.32 -3.42 -2.37
CA ILE A 54 0.19 -4.40 -1.39
C ILE A 54 0.87 -5.58 -2.11
N ARG A 55 0.22 -6.14 -3.14
CA ARG A 55 0.76 -7.29 -3.89
C ARG A 55 2.10 -6.94 -4.56
N GLN A 56 2.20 -5.75 -5.16
CA GLN A 56 3.45 -5.25 -5.75
C GLN A 56 4.55 -5.12 -4.68
N ALA A 57 4.25 -4.50 -3.53
CA ALA A 57 5.22 -4.31 -2.43
C ALA A 57 5.74 -5.64 -1.88
N LEU A 58 4.85 -6.62 -1.65
CA LEU A 58 5.24 -7.96 -1.20
C LEU A 58 6.13 -8.68 -2.21
N LEU A 59 5.88 -8.49 -3.52
CA LEU A 59 6.72 -9.06 -4.55
C LEU A 59 8.12 -8.47 -4.55
N PHE A 60 8.27 -7.16 -4.33
CA PHE A 60 9.60 -6.53 -4.23
C PHE A 60 10.40 -7.08 -3.04
N ILE A 61 9.76 -7.31 -1.89
CA ILE A 61 10.40 -7.97 -0.75
C ILE A 61 10.84 -9.40 -1.13
N LYS A 62 9.96 -10.18 -1.79
CA LYS A 62 10.30 -11.53 -2.29
C LYS A 62 11.47 -11.47 -3.27
N PHE A 63 11.51 -10.49 -4.16
CA PHE A 63 12.60 -10.30 -5.12
C PHE A 63 13.93 -9.97 -4.44
N GLN A 64 13.95 -9.11 -3.41
CA GLN A 64 15.17 -8.80 -2.65
C GLN A 64 15.79 -10.07 -2.03
N THR A 65 14.97 -10.99 -1.53
CA THR A 65 15.47 -12.28 -1.00
C THR A 65 16.02 -13.22 -2.07
N PHE A 66 15.82 -12.91 -3.36
CA PHE A 66 16.18 -13.74 -4.51
C PHE A 66 17.20 -13.07 -5.44
N GLU A 67 17.60 -11.83 -5.16
CA GLU A 67 18.44 -11.01 -6.04
C GLU A 67 19.83 -11.60 -6.26
N ASN A 68 20.44 -12.17 -5.21
CA ASN A 68 21.74 -12.84 -5.30
C ASN A 68 21.70 -14.05 -6.24
N ASP A 69 20.61 -14.80 -6.20
CA ASP A 69 20.45 -16.02 -6.99
C ASP A 69 20.20 -15.66 -8.47
N VAL A 70 19.41 -14.62 -8.74
CA VAL A 70 19.17 -14.08 -10.10
C VAL A 70 20.47 -13.51 -10.70
N THR A 71 21.28 -12.83 -9.89
CA THR A 71 22.58 -12.29 -10.33
C THR A 71 23.54 -13.41 -10.70
N SER A 72 23.50 -14.52 -9.97
CA SER A 72 24.31 -15.71 -10.26
C SER A 72 23.94 -16.33 -11.61
N LEU A 73 22.65 -16.42 -11.95
CA LEU A 73 22.20 -16.88 -13.28
C LEU A 73 22.60 -15.97 -14.43
N ARG A 74 22.71 -14.66 -14.19
CA ARG A 74 23.03 -13.69 -15.24
C ARG A 74 24.37 -14.00 -15.92
N ASN A 75 25.27 -14.66 -15.20
CA ASN A 75 26.59 -15.06 -15.70
C ASN A 75 26.56 -16.39 -16.48
N VAL A 76 25.45 -17.12 -16.46
CA VAL A 76 25.25 -18.35 -17.23
C VAL A 76 24.68 -18.01 -18.60
N ASN A 77 25.46 -18.24 -19.66
CA ASN A 77 25.13 -17.80 -21.02
C ASN A 77 23.76 -18.29 -21.53
N SER A 78 23.32 -19.50 -21.16
CA SER A 78 22.03 -20.07 -21.57
C SER A 78 20.81 -19.33 -20.99
N TYR A 79 20.96 -18.69 -19.82
CA TYR A 79 19.87 -18.02 -19.12
C TYR A 79 19.94 -16.50 -19.17
N ARG A 80 21.07 -15.92 -19.62
CA ARG A 80 21.32 -14.48 -19.65
C ARG A 80 20.16 -13.66 -20.24
N SER A 81 19.66 -14.06 -21.41
CA SER A 81 18.56 -13.35 -22.09
C SER A 81 17.26 -13.39 -21.27
N GLN A 82 16.96 -14.54 -20.65
CA GLN A 82 15.78 -14.71 -19.82
C GLN A 82 15.85 -13.86 -18.54
N VAL A 83 17.02 -13.81 -17.92
CA VAL A 83 17.28 -12.97 -16.74
C VAL A 83 17.16 -11.49 -17.08
N GLU A 84 17.75 -11.02 -18.19
CA GLU A 84 17.63 -9.62 -18.60
C GLU A 84 16.18 -9.22 -18.89
N ASN A 85 15.43 -10.07 -19.59
CA ASN A 85 14.01 -9.84 -19.82
C ASN A 85 13.23 -9.77 -18.48
N PHE A 86 13.49 -10.70 -17.56
CA PHE A 86 12.90 -10.67 -16.23
C PHE A 86 13.24 -9.38 -15.46
N LEU A 87 14.49 -8.93 -15.47
CA LEU A 87 14.89 -7.68 -14.82
C LEU A 87 14.21 -6.46 -15.45
N ASN A 88 14.01 -6.45 -16.78
CA ASN A 88 13.23 -5.40 -17.44
C ASN A 88 11.77 -5.40 -16.97
N ASN A 89 11.16 -6.57 -16.83
CA ASN A 89 9.81 -6.69 -16.27
C ASN A 89 9.74 -6.19 -14.83
N VAL A 90 10.74 -6.48 -13.99
CA VAL A 90 10.79 -5.96 -12.62
C VAL A 90 10.88 -4.42 -12.60
N ARG A 91 11.68 -3.81 -13.49
CA ARG A 91 11.74 -2.34 -13.64
C ARG A 91 10.41 -1.75 -14.12
N HIS A 92 9.75 -2.42 -15.06
CA HIS A 92 8.41 -2.00 -15.52
C HIS A 92 7.40 -2.06 -14.37
N LEU A 93 7.44 -3.13 -13.57
CA LEU A 93 6.58 -3.26 -12.39
C LEU A 93 6.86 -2.17 -11.35
N ASP A 94 8.10 -1.73 -11.17
CA ASP A 94 8.44 -0.61 -10.27
C ASP A 94 7.83 0.72 -10.76
N SER A 95 7.88 0.97 -12.07
CA SER A 95 7.17 2.11 -12.67
C SER A 95 5.65 2.06 -12.42
N LEU A 96 5.04 0.88 -12.59
CA LEU A 96 3.62 0.65 -12.31
C LEU A 96 3.28 0.80 -10.82
N HIS A 97 4.18 0.38 -9.94
CA HIS A 97 4.03 0.53 -8.50
C HIS A 97 3.99 2.00 -8.07
N ASN A 98 4.93 2.81 -8.58
CA ASN A 98 4.95 4.24 -8.35
C ASN A 98 3.69 4.94 -8.89
N THR A 99 3.21 4.51 -10.05
CA THR A 99 1.95 5.00 -10.64
C THR A 99 0.73 4.65 -9.78
N THR A 100 0.68 3.41 -9.27
CA THR A 100 -0.39 2.93 -8.37
C THR A 100 -0.42 3.77 -7.09
N LEU A 101 0.75 4.01 -6.49
CA LEU A 101 0.89 4.87 -5.32
C LEU A 101 0.43 6.31 -5.59
N GLN A 102 0.79 6.87 -6.74
CA GLN A 102 0.34 8.21 -7.14
C GLN A 102 -1.19 8.28 -7.26
N ARG A 103 -1.84 7.28 -7.87
CA ARG A 103 -3.30 7.22 -7.95
C ARG A 103 -3.96 7.10 -6.59
N LEU A 104 -3.46 6.22 -5.71
CA LEU A 104 -3.98 6.09 -4.35
C LEU A 104 -3.91 7.43 -3.59
N ARG A 105 -2.81 8.18 -3.74
CA ARG A 105 -2.66 9.52 -3.18
C ARG A 105 -3.69 10.51 -3.75
N GLN A 106 -3.92 10.49 -5.07
CA GLN A 106 -4.92 11.36 -5.70
C GLN A 106 -6.34 11.05 -5.21
N MET A 107 -6.69 9.78 -5.08
CA MET A 107 -8.00 9.35 -4.56
C MET A 107 -8.17 9.72 -3.09
N SER A 108 -7.11 9.67 -2.29
CA SER A 108 -7.15 10.06 -0.87
C SER A 108 -7.34 11.57 -0.65
N PHE A 109 -7.11 12.41 -1.67
CA PHE A 109 -7.22 13.87 -1.59
C PHE A 109 -8.60 14.42 -1.99
N ILE A 110 -9.47 13.63 -2.63
CA ILE A 110 -10.83 14.07 -2.98
C ILE A 110 -11.77 13.73 -1.81
N ARG A 111 -11.74 14.57 -0.76
CA ARG A 111 -12.90 14.69 0.14
C ARG A 111 -14.09 15.16 -0.70
N ARG A 112 -15.29 14.60 -0.47
CA ARG A 112 -16.54 15.12 -1.01
C ARG A 112 -16.57 16.65 -0.84
N PRO A 113 -16.94 17.44 -1.87
CA PRO A 113 -17.60 18.70 -1.59
C PRO A 113 -18.80 18.35 -0.71
N LEU A 114 -18.87 18.92 0.49
CA LEU A 114 -20.15 19.00 1.20
C LEU A 114 -21.11 19.68 0.21
N GLU A 115 -22.06 18.93 -0.32
CA GLU A 115 -23.18 19.50 -1.05
C GLU A 115 -23.82 20.52 -0.12
N THR A 116 -23.64 21.79 -0.47
CA THR A 116 -24.30 22.92 0.15
C THR A 116 -25.77 22.85 -0.24
N GLU A 117 -26.55 22.01 0.43
CA GLU A 117 -28.01 22.18 0.44
C GLU A 117 -28.35 23.35 1.37
N SER A 118 -28.51 24.50 0.71
CA SER A 118 -29.34 25.65 1.06
C SER A 118 -29.51 26.02 2.55
N ASP A 119 -28.96 27.19 2.86
CA ASP A 119 -29.28 28.06 4.00
C ASP A 119 -30.77 28.08 4.34
N SER A 120 -31.17 27.42 5.43
CA SER A 120 -32.42 27.76 6.13
C SER A 120 -32.51 27.31 7.60
N ASN A 121 -31.52 26.61 8.18
CA ASN A 121 -31.59 26.16 9.58
C ASN A 121 -30.38 26.60 10.45
N LEU A 122 -29.97 27.88 10.34
CA LEU A 122 -28.86 28.43 11.14
C LEU A 122 -29.22 28.79 12.60
N GLU A 123 -30.49 28.72 13.01
CA GLU A 123 -30.90 28.99 14.39
C GLU A 123 -31.01 27.73 15.27
N GLU A 124 -31.12 26.53 14.67
CA GLU A 124 -31.26 25.28 15.44
C GLU A 124 -29.91 24.63 15.83
N ILE A 125 -28.80 25.17 15.32
CA ILE A 125 -27.43 24.66 15.60
C ILE A 125 -26.89 25.17 16.95
N ARG A 126 -27.49 26.21 17.55
CA ARG A 126 -27.03 26.75 18.84
C ARG A 126 -27.44 25.92 20.05
N SER A 127 -28.20 24.84 19.84
CA SER A 127 -28.67 23.94 20.90
C SER A 127 -28.02 22.56 20.85
N ILE A 128 -27.09 22.29 19.92
CA ILE A 128 -26.36 21.02 19.88
C ILE A 128 -25.31 21.09 20.98
N PRO A 129 -25.37 20.23 22.02
CA PRO A 129 -24.32 20.20 23.02
C PRO A 129 -22.99 19.91 22.31
N LEU A 130 -21.98 20.74 22.54
CA LEU A 130 -20.58 20.44 22.23
C LEU A 130 -20.10 19.29 23.13
N ASP A 131 -20.70 18.12 23.00
CA ASP A 131 -20.26 16.91 23.67
C ASP A 131 -19.23 16.21 22.79
N ARG A 132 -17.98 16.65 22.95
CA ARG A 132 -16.79 15.82 23.17
C ARG A 132 -16.76 14.40 22.60
N ASN A 133 -17.05 14.18 21.32
CA ASN A 133 -16.84 12.87 20.68
C ASN A 133 -15.36 12.59 20.34
N VAL A 134 -14.45 12.90 21.25
CA VAL A 134 -13.04 12.45 21.17
C VAL A 134 -12.91 11.25 22.09
N GLU A 135 -12.79 10.07 21.50
CA GLU A 135 -12.64 8.83 22.25
C GLU A 135 -11.20 8.70 22.75
N LEU A 136 -11.03 8.40 24.04
CA LEU A 136 -9.73 8.07 24.60
C LEU A 136 -9.50 6.58 24.35
N ILE A 137 -8.44 6.25 23.63
CA ILE A 137 -8.03 4.87 23.37
C ILE A 137 -6.67 4.60 24.01
N ARG A 138 -6.35 3.32 24.17
CA ARG A 138 -4.97 2.88 24.41
C ARG A 138 -4.36 2.35 23.13
N ILE A 139 -3.12 2.74 22.87
CA ILE A 139 -2.35 2.26 21.74
C ILE A 139 -2.04 0.78 21.96
N SER A 140 -2.34 -0.03 20.96
CA SER A 140 -2.11 -1.47 20.94
C SER A 140 -1.25 -1.85 19.73
N ASP A 141 -0.81 -3.11 19.66
CA ASP A 141 0.04 -3.61 18.56
C ASP A 141 -0.54 -3.33 17.17
N ASN A 142 -1.87 -3.36 17.04
CA ASN A 142 -2.56 -3.03 15.78
C ASN A 142 -2.37 -1.57 15.35
N HIS A 143 -2.21 -0.64 16.29
CA HIS A 143 -1.99 0.78 16.00
C HIS A 143 -0.53 1.08 15.64
N VAL A 144 0.41 0.30 16.19
CA VAL A 144 1.85 0.43 15.89
C VAL A 144 2.21 -0.26 14.56
N ALA A 145 1.53 -1.36 14.22
CA ALA A 145 1.71 -2.09 12.97
C ALA A 145 1.34 -1.28 11.71
N GLU A 146 0.53 -0.23 11.84
CA GLU A 146 0.15 0.69 10.74
C GLU A 146 1.12 1.89 10.57
N GLU A 147 2.27 1.90 11.26
CA GLU A 147 3.23 3.03 11.28
C GLU A 147 2.58 4.39 11.60
N LEU A 148 1.53 4.38 12.44
CA LEU A 148 0.82 5.61 12.79
C LEU A 148 1.76 6.56 13.55
N GLN A 149 1.89 7.78 13.03
CA GLN A 149 2.56 8.90 13.68
C GLN A 149 1.53 9.95 14.06
N CYS A 150 1.73 10.61 15.20
CA CYS A 150 0.91 11.75 15.55
C CYS A 150 1.16 12.89 14.55
N LEU A 151 0.12 13.33 13.83
CA LEU A 151 0.27 14.37 12.80
C LEU A 151 0.63 15.76 13.35
N ILE A 152 0.55 15.95 14.68
CA ILE A 152 0.86 17.22 15.35
C ILE A 152 2.36 17.29 15.68
N CYS A 153 2.86 16.32 16.46
CA CYS A 153 4.26 16.32 16.90
C CYS A 153 5.18 15.46 16.02
N LYS A 154 4.64 14.69 15.08
CA LYS A 154 5.34 13.77 14.16
C LYS A 154 6.14 12.66 14.86
N ASN A 155 5.82 12.35 16.12
CA ASN A 155 6.42 11.25 16.85
C ASN A 155 5.56 9.98 16.70
N ASN A 156 6.22 8.83 16.79
CA ASN A 156 5.57 7.52 16.84
C ASN A 156 4.81 7.36 18.16
N PHE A 157 3.71 6.61 18.12
CA PHE A 157 2.99 6.19 19.32
C PHE A 157 3.73 5.08 20.07
N VAL A 158 3.66 5.10 21.41
CA VAL A 158 4.17 4.02 22.27
C VAL A 158 3.04 3.08 22.64
N LEU A 159 3.31 1.77 22.71
CA LEU A 159 2.35 0.78 23.19
C LEU A 159 1.86 1.12 24.60
N GLU A 160 0.58 0.86 24.86
CA GLU A 160 -0.14 1.18 26.10
C GLU A 160 -0.28 2.68 26.41
N GLU A 161 0.21 3.57 25.54
CA GLU A 161 0.03 5.01 25.69
C GLU A 161 -1.43 5.43 25.46
N GLU A 162 -1.89 6.45 26.19
CA GLU A 162 -3.21 7.03 25.97
C GLU A 162 -3.20 7.99 24.77
N ALA A 163 -4.09 7.73 23.83
CA ALA A 163 -4.27 8.55 22.64
C ALA A 163 -5.74 8.94 22.46
N ARG A 164 -5.96 9.94 21.61
CA ARG A 164 -7.28 10.47 21.28
C ARG A 164 -7.62 10.11 19.83
N VAL A 165 -8.79 9.52 19.62
CA VAL A 165 -9.34 9.26 18.28
C VAL A 165 -10.39 10.30 17.96
N MET A 166 -10.25 10.91 16.79
CA MET A 166 -11.22 11.89 16.31
C MET A 166 -12.43 11.20 15.66
N PRO A 167 -13.65 11.73 15.83
CA PRO A 167 -14.87 11.11 15.31
C PRO A 167 -14.97 11.25 13.79
N CYS A 168 -14.19 12.14 13.18
CA CYS A 168 -14.14 12.34 11.74
C CYS A 168 -13.52 11.15 10.99
N HIS A 169 -12.66 10.35 11.66
CA HIS A 169 -12.15 9.09 11.13
C HIS A 169 -11.50 8.28 12.25
N ARG A 170 -11.87 7.01 12.42
CA ARG A 170 -11.29 6.10 13.44
C ARG A 170 -9.79 5.83 13.29
N ARG A 171 -9.16 6.36 12.24
CA ARG A 171 -7.70 6.28 11.98
C ARG A 171 -6.94 7.55 12.36
N HIS A 172 -7.63 8.64 12.69
CA HIS A 172 -6.98 9.87 13.14
C HIS A 172 -6.71 9.77 14.64
N VAL A 173 -5.54 9.26 14.96
CA VAL A 173 -5.03 9.09 16.33
C VAL A 173 -4.05 10.21 16.63
N PHE A 174 -4.13 10.80 17.83
CA PHE A 174 -3.22 11.83 18.31
C PHE A 174 -2.80 11.54 19.74
N HIS A 175 -1.59 11.95 20.14
CA HIS A 175 -1.23 11.88 21.55
C HIS A 175 -2.22 12.70 22.36
N ARG A 176 -2.56 12.21 23.56
CA ARG A 176 -3.50 12.86 24.46
C ARG A 176 -3.20 14.35 24.66
N ASP A 177 -1.90 14.70 24.73
CA ASP A 177 -1.40 16.06 24.98
C ASP A 177 -1.23 16.91 23.72
N CYS A 178 -1.25 16.28 22.53
CA CYS A 178 -1.12 16.99 21.26
C CYS A 178 -2.44 17.67 20.85
N ILE A 179 -3.59 17.19 21.33
CA ILE A 179 -4.87 17.88 21.19
C ILE A 179 -5.20 18.57 22.52
N ARG A 180 -5.13 19.90 22.53
CA ARG A 180 -5.71 20.71 23.61
C ARG A 180 -7.21 20.87 23.35
N LEU A 181 -8.02 20.21 24.16
CA LEU A 181 -9.47 20.45 24.26
C LEU A 181 -9.75 21.56 25.26
#